data_AF-A0A529Q6Y0-F1
#
_entry.id   AF-A0A529Q6Y0-F1
#
_cell.length_a   1.000
_cell.length_b   1.000
_cell.length_c   1.000
_cell.angle_alpha   90.00
_cell.angle_beta   90.00
_cell.angle_gamma   90.00
#
_symmetry.space_group_name_H-M   'P 1'
#
loop_
_entity.id
_entity.type
_entity.pdbx_description
1 polymer ?
#
loop_
_entity_poly.entity_id
_entity_poly.type
_entity_poly.pdbx_seq_one_letter_code
_entity_poly.pdbx_strand_id
1 'polypeptide(L)' 'MAEVLNSVVESIGRTPLVRLERLTAQAGVKGEILAKLEYLNPGFSKKDRAALG' A
#
# COMPACT_ATOMS: atom_id res chain seq x y z
N MET A 1 -6.20 3.68 18.34
CA MET A 1 -6.70 2.43 18.95
C MET A 1 -7.02 1.47 17.83
N ALA A 2 -6.79 0.17 18.01
CA ALA A 2 -7.21 -0.81 17.01
C ALA A 2 -8.73 -0.95 17.06
N GLU A 3 -9.38 -0.85 15.91
CA GLU A 3 -10.82 -1.04 15.74
C GLU A 3 -11.08 -2.52 15.40
N VAL A 4 -12.13 -3.10 15.97
CA VAL A 4 -12.59 -4.45 15.59
C VAL A 4 -13.43 -4.30 14.33
N LEU A 5 -12.99 -4.91 13.23
CA LEU A 5 -13.69 -4.89 11.94
C LEU A 5 -14.72 -6.02 11.88
N ASN A 6 -15.86 -5.77 11.22
CA ASN A 6 -16.93 -6.76 11.07
C ASN A 6 -16.66 -7.72 9.90
N SER A 7 -15.76 -7.35 9.00
CA SER A 7 -15.39 -8.15 7.83
C SER A 7 -13.95 -7.85 7.39
N VAL A 8 -13.28 -8.86 6.84
CA VAL A 8 -11.98 -8.67 6.16
C VAL A 8 -12.08 -7.64 5.03
N VAL A 9 -13.25 -7.50 4.42
CA VAL A 9 -13.51 -6.51 3.36
C VAL A 9 -13.28 -5.08 3.86
N GLU A 10 -13.61 -4.77 5.12
CA GLU A 10 -13.40 -3.44 5.72
C GLU A 10 -11.90 -3.11 5.90
N SER A 11 -11.03 -4.12 5.86
CA SER A 11 -9.57 -3.94 5.93
C SER A 11 -8.94 -3.65 4.57
N ILE A 12 -9.68 -3.76 3.46
CA ILE A 12 -9.17 -3.47 2.11
C ILE A 12 -8.94 -1.96 1.96
N GLY A 13 -7.73 -1.60 1.53
CA GLY A 13 -7.31 -0.22 1.32
C GLY A 13 -6.47 0.34 2.46
N ARG A 14 -6.43 1.67 2.57
CA ARG A 14 -5.60 2.43 3.53
C ARG A 14 -4.11 1.98 3.61
N THR A 15 -3.60 1.37 2.55
CA THR A 15 -2.20 0.93 2.46
C THR A 15 -1.25 2.13 2.48
N PRO A 16 -0.06 2.01 3.08
CA PRO A 16 0.86 3.14 3.22
C PRO A 16 1.50 3.54 1.88
N LEU A 17 1.85 4.83 1.78
CA LEU A 17 2.82 5.33 0.83
C LEU A 17 4.19 5.38 1.52
N VAL A 18 5.21 4.82 0.89
CA VAL A 18 6.57 4.77 1.43
C VAL A 18 7.54 5.43 0.46
N ARG A 19 8.38 6.33 0.96
CA ARG A 19 9.42 7.00 0.18
C ARG A 19 10.57 6.04 -0.10
N LEU A 20 10.99 5.92 -1.36
CA LEU A 20 12.09 5.04 -1.77
C LEU A 20 13.47 5.72 -1.72
N GLU A 21 13.74 6.45 -0.62
CA GLU A 21 14.85 7.40 -0.50
C GLU A 21 16.23 6.83 -0.89
N ARG A 22 16.60 5.66 -0.33
CA ARG A 22 17.89 5.01 -0.61
C ARG A 22 18.06 4.64 -2.08
N LEU A 23 17.02 4.08 -2.69
CA LEU A 23 17.04 3.67 -4.09
C LEU A 23 17.12 4.88 -5.02
N THR A 24 16.34 5.92 -4.74
CA THR A 24 16.35 7.15 -5.54
C THR A 24 17.69 7.88 -5.46
N ALA A 25 18.31 7.91 -4.28
CA ALA A 25 19.64 8.50 -4.08
C ALA A 25 20.72 7.73 -4.86
N GLN A 26 20.72 6.40 -4.77
CA GLN A 26 21.67 5.55 -5.52
C GLN A 26 21.52 5.67 -7.04
N ALA A 27 20.28 5.84 -7.53
CA ALA A 27 19.99 5.98 -8.95
C ALA A 27 20.16 7.41 -9.51
N GLY A 28 20.53 8.39 -8.69
CA GLY A 28 20.68 9.78 -9.12
C GLY A 28 19.38 10.45 -9.58
N VAL A 29 18.22 9.94 -9.13
CA VAL A 29 16.90 10.45 -9.53
C VAL A 29 16.68 11.83 -8.90
N LYS A 30 16.44 12.84 -9.76
CA LYS A 30 16.03 14.18 -9.31
C LYS A 30 14.50 14.21 -9.19
N GLY A 31 13.99 13.75 -8.06
CA GLY A 31 12.55 13.72 -7.77
C GLY A 31 12.18 12.76 -6.64
N GLU A 32 10.91 12.78 -6.24
CA GLU A 32 10.38 11.88 -5.23
C GLU A 32 9.69 10.67 -5.90
N ILE A 33 10.16 9.47 -5.56
CA ILE A 33 9.47 8.22 -5.91
C ILE A 33 8.86 7.63 -4.64
N LEU A 34 7.56 7.37 -4.70
CA LEU A 34 6.77 6.74 -3.64
C LEU A 34 6.28 5.36 -4.08
N ALA A 35 6.36 4.39 -3.17
CA ALA A 35 5.74 3.09 -3.32
C ALA A 35 4.42 3.03 -2.56
N LYS A 36 3.32 2.71 -3.26
CA LYS A 36 2.04 2.36 -2.64
C LYS A 36 2.01 0.87 -2.35
N LEU A 37 2.01 0.48 -1.07
CA LEU A 37 2.21 -0.91 -0.66
C LEU A 37 0.91 -1.73 -0.73
N GLU A 38 0.35 -1.89 -1.92
CA GLU A 38 -0.91 -2.63 -2.14
C GLU A 38 -0.84 -4.13 -1.83
N TYR A 39 0.35 -4.68 -1.61
CA TYR A 39 0.50 -6.05 -1.11
C TYR A 39 0.11 -6.19 0.37
N LEU A 40 -0.13 -5.09 1.08
CA LEU A 40 -0.59 -5.08 2.47
C LEU A 40 -2.12 -5.13 2.62
N ASN A 41 -2.86 -5.19 1.50
CA ASN A 41 -4.26 -5.59 1.56
C ASN A 41 -4.36 -7.08 2.00
N PRO A 42 -5.49 -7.52 2.58
CA PRO A 42 -5.62 -8.86 3.19
C PRO A 42 -5.40 -10.06 2.26
N GLY A 43 -5.69 -9.92 0.97
CA GLY A 43 -5.41 -10.91 -0.09
C GLY A 43 -4.03 -10.72 -0.75
N PHE A 44 -3.15 -9.93 -0.14
CA PHE A 44 -1.76 -9.70 -0.53
C PHE A 44 -1.56 -9.07 -1.91
N SER A 45 -2.59 -8.42 -2.45
CA SER A 45 -2.53 -7.86 -3.80
C SER A 45 -3.48 -6.69 -3.98
N LYS A 46 -3.17 -5.81 -4.93
CA LYS A 46 -4.09 -4.76 -5.38
C LYS A 46 -5.43 -5.29 -5.89
N LYS A 47 -5.51 -6.59 -6.21
CA LYS A 47 -6.72 -7.25 -6.71
C LYS A 47 -7.87 -7.24 -5.71
N ASP A 48 -7.58 -7.11 -4.42
CA ASP A 48 -8.60 -6.97 -3.37
C ASP A 48 -9.51 -5.76 -3.62
N ARG A 49 -8.95 -4.65 -4.14
CA ARG A 49 -9.76 -3.49 -4.51
C ARG A 49 -10.71 -3.78 -5.66
N ALA A 50 -10.25 -4.51 -6.68
CA ALA A 50 -11.08 -4.86 -7.84
C ALA A 50 -12.15 -5.89 -7.49
N ALA A 51 -11.90 -6.73 -6.49
CA ALA A 51 -12.85 -7.73 -5.99
C ALA A 51 -14.06 -7.11 -5.25
N LEU A 52 -14.01 -5.81 -4.92
CA LEU A 52 -15.15 -5.09 -4.31
C LEU A 52 -16.33 -4.87 -5.27
N GLY A 53 -16.10 -4.97 -6.59
CA GLY A 53 -17.08 -4.64 -7.61
C GLY A 53 -16.83 -3.27 -8.22
#